data_AF-A0A821PVH1-F1
#
_entry.id   AF-A0A821PVH1-F1
#
_cell.length_a   1.000
_cell.length_b   1.000
_cell.length_c   1.000
_cell.angle_alpha   90.00
_cell.angle_beta   90.00
_cell.angle_gamma   90.00
#
_symmetry.space_group_name_H-M   'P 1'
#
loop_
_entity.id
_entity.type
_entity.pdbx_description
1 polymer ?
#
loop_
_entity_poly.entity_id
_entity_poly.type
_entity_poly.pdbx_seq_one_letter_code
_entity_poly.pdbx_strand_id
1 'polypeptide(L)'
;MSTHLTLNVHIEESPVFTKNCYLINGDYEYYHYLCDGFDDRGWGCGYRTLQTICSWMNHNIEKKCAVPSVPEIQTILVDLEDKPRSFFNSKQWIGSFEVCLVIDRLYDIPCKIIHVNKKESLENIVEVLKDHFIRFGSPVMMGGDVDCSSKGIMGIYVNGAESSLLIVDPHYVGKEQTNHFLQNKGWVKWQPLKDFLSSSFYNLCLPQTRAECANV
;
A
#
# COMPACT_ATOMS: atom_id res chain seq x y z
N MET A 1 -12.12 -18.54 11.42
CA MET A 1 -13.04 -18.37 10.29
C MET A 1 -12.21 -17.87 9.13
N SER A 2 -12.28 -18.50 7.95
CA SER A 2 -11.57 -18.00 6.76
C SER A 2 -12.16 -16.64 6.41
N THR A 3 -11.38 -15.58 6.58
CA THR A 3 -11.77 -14.21 6.24
C THR A 3 -11.54 -14.04 4.75
N HIS A 4 -12.60 -14.19 3.95
CA HIS A 4 -12.55 -13.87 2.52
C HIS A 4 -12.34 -12.36 2.37
N LEU A 5 -11.10 -11.96 2.09
CA LEU A 5 -10.77 -10.58 1.74
C LEU A 5 -11.23 -10.29 0.30
N THR A 6 -11.57 -9.04 0.04
CA THR A 6 -12.00 -8.64 -1.31
C THR A 6 -10.81 -8.39 -2.21
N LEU A 7 -10.86 -8.94 -3.42
CA LEU A 7 -9.84 -8.75 -4.44
C LEU A 7 -10.06 -7.44 -5.20
N ASN A 8 -8.96 -6.77 -5.53
CA ASN A 8 -8.91 -5.67 -6.50
C ASN A 8 -9.97 -4.59 -6.28
N VAL A 9 -10.06 -4.11 -5.03
CA VAL A 9 -11.03 -3.09 -4.61
C VAL A 9 -10.91 -1.75 -5.38
N HIS A 10 -9.79 -1.55 -6.07
CA HIS A 10 -9.52 -0.41 -6.96
C HIS A 10 -10.24 -0.48 -8.31
N ILE A 11 -10.77 -1.65 -8.71
CA ILE A 11 -11.49 -1.79 -9.98
C ILE A 11 -12.85 -1.10 -9.84
N GLU A 12 -13.04 -0.04 -10.61
CA GLU A 12 -14.26 0.75 -10.68
C GLU A 12 -15.22 0.14 -11.71
N GLU A 13 -16.52 0.05 -11.40
CA GLU A 13 -17.55 -0.36 -12.36
C GLU A 13 -17.66 0.63 -13.53
N SER A 14 -17.39 1.91 -13.25
CA SER A 14 -17.33 3.00 -14.22
C SER A 14 -16.08 3.84 -13.93
N PRO A 15 -15.00 3.67 -14.73
CA PRO A 15 -13.74 4.36 -14.48
C PRO A 15 -13.92 5.87 -14.48
N VAL A 16 -13.45 6.53 -13.42
CA VAL A 16 -13.49 7.99 -13.31
C VAL A 16 -12.61 8.64 -14.38
N PHE A 17 -11.48 8.01 -14.69
CA PHE A 17 -10.53 8.44 -15.71
C PHE A 17 -10.31 7.35 -16.77
N THR A 18 -10.45 7.70 -18.04
CA THR A 18 -10.28 6.76 -19.17
C THR A 18 -8.95 6.93 -19.92
N LYS A 19 -8.18 7.99 -19.60
CA LYS A 19 -6.87 8.29 -20.18
C LYS A 19 -5.92 8.80 -19.10
N ASN A 20 -4.61 8.72 -19.37
CA ASN A 20 -3.54 9.16 -18.45
C ASN A 20 -3.65 8.58 -17.03
N CYS A 21 -4.24 7.39 -16.93
CA CYS A 21 -4.37 6.63 -15.71
C CYS A 21 -3.39 5.46 -15.77
N TYR A 22 -2.52 5.37 -14.79
CA TYR A 22 -1.51 4.32 -14.67
C TYR A 22 -1.76 3.60 -13.35
N LEU A 23 -2.21 2.36 -13.46
CA LEU A 23 -2.62 1.54 -12.31
C LEU A 23 -1.58 0.46 -12.05
N ILE A 24 -1.75 -0.23 -10.93
CA ILE A 24 -1.10 -1.52 -10.72
C ILE A 24 -1.49 -2.51 -11.82
N ASN A 25 -0.70 -3.57 -11.96
CA ASN A 25 -1.01 -4.71 -12.83
C ASN A 25 -1.02 -5.98 -11.98
N GLY A 26 -2.05 -6.81 -12.12
CA GLY A 26 -2.20 -8.05 -11.35
C GLY A 26 -3.06 -7.91 -10.09
N ASP A 27 -3.33 -9.05 -9.45
CA ASP A 27 -4.35 -9.16 -8.40
C ASP A 27 -3.79 -8.89 -7.00
N TYR A 28 -4.61 -8.36 -6.09
CA TYR A 28 -4.29 -8.26 -4.66
C TYR A 28 -5.54 -8.36 -3.79
N GLU A 29 -5.34 -8.72 -2.53
CA GLU A 29 -6.38 -8.75 -1.50
C GLU A 29 -6.33 -7.48 -0.63
N TYR A 30 -7.49 -6.94 -0.27
CA TYR A 30 -7.59 -5.76 0.57
C TYR A 30 -7.46 -6.10 2.06
N TYR A 31 -6.27 -5.92 2.63
CA TYR A 31 -6.04 -6.02 4.08
C TYR A 31 -6.34 -4.69 4.77
N HIS A 32 -7.09 -4.76 5.87
CA HIS A 32 -7.55 -3.60 6.63
C HIS A 32 -7.67 -3.96 8.12
N TYR A 33 -8.00 -2.99 8.97
CA TYR A 33 -8.14 -3.24 10.41
C TYR A 33 -9.12 -4.36 10.74
N LEU A 34 -8.74 -5.19 11.72
CA LEU A 34 -9.53 -6.33 12.22
C LEU A 34 -9.88 -7.39 11.16
N CYS A 35 -9.28 -7.34 9.96
CA CYS A 35 -9.66 -8.25 8.86
C CYS A 35 -9.34 -9.72 9.16
N ASP A 36 -8.38 -10.00 10.04
CA ASP A 36 -7.96 -11.32 10.51
C ASP A 36 -8.30 -11.57 11.99
N GLY A 37 -9.08 -10.68 12.62
CA GLY A 37 -9.45 -10.74 14.03
C GLY A 37 -8.40 -10.17 15.01
N PHE A 38 -7.23 -9.74 14.54
CA PHE A 38 -6.24 -9.06 15.38
C PHE A 38 -6.57 -7.57 15.52
N ASP A 39 -6.68 -7.06 16.75
CA ASP A 39 -7.07 -5.67 17.02
C ASP A 39 -5.86 -4.71 16.96
N ASP A 40 -5.61 -4.22 15.75
CA ASP A 40 -4.53 -3.31 15.41
C ASP A 40 -5.00 -1.87 15.13
N ARG A 41 -6.24 -1.54 15.52
CA ARG A 41 -6.81 -0.21 15.29
C ARG A 41 -5.93 0.87 15.93
N GLY A 42 -5.62 1.90 15.14
CA GLY A 42 -4.86 3.08 15.57
C GLY A 42 -3.34 2.95 15.49
N TRP A 43 -2.80 1.79 15.12
CA TRP A 43 -1.34 1.60 14.97
C TRP A 43 -0.95 0.60 13.88
N GLY A 44 -1.89 -0.20 13.39
CA GLY A 44 -1.65 -1.31 12.47
C GLY A 44 -1.62 -0.96 10.99
N CYS A 45 -1.92 0.29 10.61
CA CYS A 45 -2.15 0.64 9.20
C CYS A 45 -0.98 0.23 8.31
N GLY A 46 0.26 0.48 8.74
CA GLY A 46 1.47 0.12 7.99
C GLY A 46 1.58 -1.38 7.74
N TYR A 47 1.19 -2.19 8.73
CA TYR A 47 1.16 -3.65 8.60
C TYR A 47 0.10 -4.09 7.59
N ARG A 48 -1.09 -3.50 7.61
CA ARG A 48 -2.18 -3.85 6.66
C ARG A 48 -1.85 -3.44 5.23
N THR A 49 -1.20 -2.28 5.04
CA THR A 49 -0.69 -1.89 3.73
C THR A 49 0.39 -2.86 3.25
N LEU A 50 1.32 -3.28 4.12
CA LEU A 50 2.31 -4.30 3.80
C LEU A 50 1.66 -5.64 3.44
N GLN A 51 0.67 -6.11 4.20
CA GLN A 51 -0.04 -7.35 3.89
C GLN A 51 -0.75 -7.29 2.54
N THR A 52 -1.35 -6.15 2.19
CA THR A 52 -1.90 -5.90 0.85
C THR A 52 -0.81 -6.06 -0.24
N ILE A 53 0.38 -5.49 -0.04
CA ILE A 53 1.51 -5.64 -0.97
C ILE A 53 1.99 -7.11 -1.04
N CYS A 54 2.12 -7.79 0.10
CA CYS A 54 2.51 -9.21 0.15
C CYS A 54 1.49 -10.09 -0.58
N SER A 55 0.18 -9.79 -0.46
CA SER A 55 -0.86 -10.51 -1.21
C SER A 55 -0.66 -10.32 -2.72
N TRP A 56 -0.35 -9.09 -3.16
CA TRP A 56 -0.04 -8.82 -4.57
C TRP A 56 1.18 -9.63 -5.04
N MET A 57 2.25 -9.69 -4.25
CA MET A 57 3.40 -10.56 -4.58
C MET A 57 2.93 -12.01 -4.75
N ASN A 58 2.17 -12.52 -3.78
CA ASN A 58 1.67 -13.88 -3.81
C ASN A 58 0.70 -14.18 -4.97
N HIS A 59 0.03 -13.20 -5.54
CA HIS A 59 -0.75 -13.39 -6.75
C HIS A 59 0.14 -13.36 -8.01
N ASN A 60 1.18 -12.53 -8.04
CA ASN A 60 1.77 -12.07 -9.28
C ASN A 60 3.24 -12.45 -9.54
N ILE A 61 3.96 -13.04 -8.58
CA ILE A 61 5.36 -13.51 -8.79
C ILE A 61 5.52 -14.99 -8.46
N GLU A 62 6.52 -15.68 -9.01
CA GLU A 62 6.77 -17.11 -8.82
C GLU A 62 6.98 -17.49 -7.33
N LYS A 63 7.73 -16.66 -6.60
CA LYS A 63 8.04 -16.89 -5.19
C LYS A 63 6.82 -16.60 -4.32
N LYS A 64 6.15 -17.66 -3.88
CA LYS A 64 5.00 -17.58 -2.97
C LYS A 64 5.43 -17.74 -1.52
N CYS A 65 4.97 -16.83 -0.67
CA CYS A 65 5.09 -16.89 0.78
C CYS A 65 3.70 -16.79 1.39
N ALA A 66 3.48 -17.23 2.64
CA ALA A 66 2.26 -16.83 3.33
C ALA A 66 2.29 -15.30 3.56
N VAL A 67 1.14 -14.63 3.45
CA VAL A 67 1.05 -13.22 3.88
C VAL A 67 1.32 -13.19 5.40
N PRO A 68 2.34 -12.48 5.88
CA PRO A 68 2.72 -12.53 7.29
C PRO A 68 1.67 -11.81 8.15
N SER A 69 1.38 -12.38 9.31
CA SER A 69 0.59 -11.75 10.37
C SER A 69 1.35 -10.57 11.00
N VAL A 70 0.64 -9.71 11.75
CA VAL A 70 1.27 -8.59 12.47
C VAL A 70 2.41 -9.07 13.40
N PRO A 71 2.24 -10.11 14.23
CA PRO A 71 3.35 -10.64 15.05
C PRO A 71 4.52 -11.16 14.23
N GLU A 72 4.29 -11.82 13.09
CA GLU A 72 5.36 -12.31 12.22
C GLU A 72 6.15 -11.15 11.58
N ILE A 73 5.48 -10.09 11.16
CA ILE A 73 6.13 -8.86 10.67
C ILE A 73 7.03 -8.28 11.77
N GLN A 74 6.55 -8.21 13.01
CA GLN A 74 7.35 -7.73 14.14
C GLN A 74 8.56 -8.62 14.41
N THR A 75 8.40 -9.94 14.36
CA THR A 75 9.50 -10.90 14.50
C THR A 75 10.55 -10.69 13.40
N ILE A 76 10.13 -10.53 12.14
CA ILE A 76 11.04 -10.27 11.02
C ILE A 76 11.89 -9.01 11.28
N LEU A 77 11.28 -7.91 11.74
CA LEU A 77 12.01 -6.67 12.02
C LEU A 77 12.98 -6.79 13.20
N VAL A 78 12.66 -7.62 14.20
CA VAL A 78 13.57 -7.92 15.31
C VAL A 78 14.73 -8.80 14.84
N ASP A 79 14.45 -9.82 14.02
CA ASP A 79 15.45 -10.74 13.49
C ASP A 79 16.43 -10.06 12.51
N LEU A 80 15.97 -9.01 11.81
CA LEU A 80 16.81 -8.15 10.97
C LEU A 80 17.62 -7.11 11.77
N GLU A 81 17.51 -7.11 13.10
CA GLU A 81 18.15 -6.15 14.01
C GLU A 81 17.76 -4.67 13.76
N ASP A 82 16.68 -4.42 12.99
CA ASP A 82 16.11 -3.07 12.80
C ASP A 82 15.38 -2.59 14.07
N LYS A 83 14.72 -3.52 14.76
CA LYS A 83 13.98 -3.23 16.00
C LYS A 83 14.51 -4.00 17.20
N PRO A 84 14.46 -3.43 18.41
CA PRO A 84 14.81 -4.16 19.63
C PRO A 84 13.77 -5.25 19.92
N ARG A 85 14.17 -6.28 20.69
CA ARG A 85 13.26 -7.38 21.11
C ARG A 85 11.96 -6.90 21.77
N SER A 86 11.95 -5.74 22.41
CA SER A 86 10.75 -5.13 23.00
C SER A 86 9.69 -4.69 21.99
N PHE A 87 10.03 -4.64 20.70
CA PHE A 87 9.11 -4.33 19.62
C PHE A 87 8.15 -5.49 19.34
N PHE A 88 8.58 -6.73 19.57
CA PHE A 88 7.72 -7.90 19.43
C PHE A 88 6.53 -7.83 20.39
N ASN A 89 5.34 -8.08 19.86
CA ASN A 89 4.06 -7.97 20.55
C ASN A 89 3.76 -6.55 21.12
N SER A 90 4.45 -5.53 20.60
CA SER A 90 4.14 -4.13 20.89
C SER A 90 2.99 -3.63 20.00
N LYS A 91 2.49 -2.43 20.30
CA LYS A 91 1.53 -1.70 19.46
C LYS A 91 2.21 -0.56 18.68
N GLN A 92 3.49 -0.71 18.36
CA GLN A 92 4.23 0.30 17.62
C GLN A 92 3.90 0.20 16.13
N TRP A 93 3.75 1.36 15.50
CA TRP A 93 3.54 1.48 14.05
C TRP A 93 4.83 1.18 13.27
N ILE A 94 4.66 0.84 11.98
CA ILE A 94 5.76 0.70 11.00
C ILE A 94 5.55 1.66 9.84
N GLY A 95 6.64 2.10 9.22
CA GLY A 95 6.63 2.99 8.07
C GLY A 95 7.18 2.34 6.80
N SER A 96 7.40 3.18 5.80
CA SER A 96 7.84 2.76 4.46
C SER A 96 9.21 2.06 4.46
N PHE A 97 10.09 2.39 5.42
CA PHE A 97 11.40 1.75 5.53
C PHE A 97 11.29 0.33 6.09
N GLU A 98 10.56 0.12 7.19
CA GLU A 98 10.32 -1.22 7.72
C GLU A 98 9.59 -2.11 6.71
N VAL A 99 8.65 -1.55 5.95
CA VAL A 99 7.97 -2.26 4.86
C VAL A 99 8.94 -2.70 3.77
N CYS A 100 9.89 -1.85 3.38
CA CYS A 100 10.97 -2.23 2.45
C CYS A 100 11.78 -3.41 2.98
N LEU A 101 12.19 -3.39 4.26
CA LEU A 101 12.98 -4.46 4.87
C LEU A 101 12.24 -5.80 4.86
N VAL A 102 10.95 -5.79 5.17
CA VAL A 102 10.14 -7.02 5.22
C VAL A 102 9.90 -7.58 3.81
N ILE A 103 9.64 -6.71 2.82
CA ILE A 103 9.49 -7.14 1.42
C ILE A 103 10.79 -7.78 0.91
N ASP A 104 11.93 -7.14 1.16
CA ASP A 104 13.24 -7.67 0.79
C ASP A 104 13.49 -9.03 1.43
N ARG A 105 13.27 -9.15 2.74
CA ARG A 105 13.44 -10.40 3.49
C ARG A 105 12.56 -11.54 2.98
N LEU A 106 11.30 -11.27 2.67
CA LEU A 106 10.34 -12.31 2.29
C LEU A 106 10.44 -12.68 0.82
N TYR A 107 10.62 -11.71 -0.06
CA TYR A 107 10.50 -11.90 -1.50
C TYR A 107 11.80 -11.72 -2.27
N ASP A 108 12.87 -11.25 -1.64
CA ASP A 108 14.15 -10.90 -2.31
C ASP A 108 13.94 -9.84 -3.40
N ILE A 109 13.11 -8.83 -3.07
CA ILE A 109 12.70 -7.77 -3.99
C ILE A 109 13.15 -6.42 -3.45
N PRO A 110 14.01 -5.69 -4.21
CA PRO A 110 14.42 -4.36 -3.81
C PRO A 110 13.25 -3.38 -3.91
N CYS A 111 13.16 -2.45 -2.96
CA CYS A 111 12.22 -1.35 -3.01
C CYS A 111 12.96 -0.02 -3.19
N LYS A 112 12.34 0.92 -3.91
CA LYS A 112 12.79 2.31 -3.98
C LYS A 112 12.05 3.11 -2.91
N ILE A 113 12.78 3.77 -2.03
CA ILE A 113 12.23 4.74 -1.08
C ILE A 113 12.26 6.14 -1.70
N ILE A 114 11.14 6.86 -1.63
CA ILE A 114 11.04 8.26 -2.03
C ILE A 114 10.61 9.09 -0.82
N HIS A 115 11.32 10.17 -0.57
CA HIS A 115 11.01 11.13 0.48
C HIS A 115 10.48 12.41 -0.15
N VAL A 116 9.33 12.87 0.33
CA VAL A 116 8.75 14.18 0.00
C VAL A 116 8.72 15.01 1.27
N ASN A 117 9.53 16.05 1.33
CA ASN A 117 9.67 16.90 2.51
C ASN A 117 8.47 17.85 2.68
N LYS A 118 8.27 18.40 3.89
CA LYS A 118 7.18 19.34 4.25
C LYS A 118 7.09 20.63 3.39
N LYS A 119 8.07 20.89 2.54
CA LYS A 119 8.13 22.08 1.67
C LYS A 119 8.09 21.72 0.19
N GLU A 120 8.06 20.43 -0.11
CA GLU A 120 8.05 19.91 -1.47
C GLU A 120 6.61 19.57 -1.86
N SER A 121 6.32 19.77 -3.15
CA SER A 121 5.03 19.38 -3.71
C SER A 121 5.05 17.89 -4.04
N LEU A 122 3.95 17.18 -3.78
CA LEU A 122 3.74 15.83 -4.30
C LEU A 122 3.73 15.79 -5.83
N GLU A 123 3.58 16.94 -6.50
CA GLU A 123 3.75 17.04 -7.95
C GLU A 123 5.15 16.59 -8.40
N ASN A 124 6.18 16.74 -7.55
CA ASN A 124 7.55 16.34 -7.86
C ASN A 124 7.70 14.82 -8.03
N ILE A 125 6.78 14.01 -7.50
CA ILE A 125 6.83 12.55 -7.59
C ILE A 125 5.90 11.98 -8.68
N VAL A 126 5.16 12.81 -9.40
CA VAL A 126 4.18 12.38 -10.42
C VAL A 126 4.84 11.54 -11.51
N GLU A 127 5.90 12.06 -12.14
CA GLU A 127 6.59 11.31 -13.20
C GLU A 127 7.25 10.05 -12.66
N VAL A 128 7.76 10.08 -11.42
CA VAL A 128 8.37 8.89 -10.79
C VAL A 128 7.32 7.79 -10.54
N LEU A 129 6.12 8.15 -10.06
CA LEU A 129 5.03 7.20 -9.85
C LEU A 129 4.46 6.67 -11.17
N LYS A 130 4.27 7.55 -12.16
CA LYS A 130 3.86 7.15 -13.50
C LYS A 130 4.85 6.15 -14.11
N ASP A 131 6.14 6.45 -14.07
CA ASP A 131 7.19 5.54 -14.55
C ASP A 131 7.19 4.22 -13.77
N HIS A 132 6.93 4.26 -12.46
CA HIS A 132 6.83 3.06 -11.65
C HIS A 132 5.64 2.17 -12.06
N PHE A 133 4.44 2.72 -12.23
CA PHE A 133 3.28 1.93 -12.66
C PHE A 133 3.44 1.39 -14.08
N ILE A 134 4.07 2.14 -14.99
CA ILE A 134 4.40 1.65 -16.34
C ILE A 134 5.44 0.53 -16.30
N ARG A 135 6.51 0.70 -15.51
CA ARG A 135 7.66 -0.21 -15.52
C ARG A 135 7.49 -1.41 -14.60
N PHE A 136 6.71 -1.33 -13.55
CA PHE A 136 6.61 -2.35 -12.49
C PHE A 136 5.16 -2.72 -12.24
N GLY A 137 4.31 -1.71 -12.02
CA GLY A 137 2.88 -1.95 -11.77
C GLY A 137 2.59 -2.61 -10.43
N SER A 138 3.53 -2.59 -9.48
CA SER A 138 3.30 -3.07 -8.12
C SER A 138 2.60 -2.00 -7.26
N PRO A 139 1.83 -2.39 -6.22
CA PRO A 139 1.30 -1.45 -5.24
C PRO A 139 2.40 -0.69 -4.49
N VAL A 140 2.11 0.56 -4.14
CA VAL A 140 3.03 1.43 -3.40
C VAL A 140 2.48 1.71 -2.01
N MET A 141 3.33 1.62 -0.98
CA MET A 141 2.96 2.15 0.35
C MET A 141 3.32 3.63 0.42
N MET A 142 2.43 4.45 0.97
CA MET A 142 2.70 5.83 1.34
C MET A 142 2.43 6.00 2.84
N GLY A 143 3.44 6.42 3.60
CA GLY A 143 3.31 6.81 5.01
C GLY A 143 3.48 8.31 5.17
N GLY A 144 2.69 8.94 6.03
CA GLY A 144 2.86 10.33 6.42
C GLY A 144 3.06 10.50 7.93
N ASP A 145 3.61 11.65 8.31
CA ASP A 145 3.93 12.02 9.69
C ASP A 145 2.70 12.51 10.45
N VAL A 146 2.09 13.59 9.95
CA VAL A 146 1.02 14.31 10.66
C VAL A 146 -0.33 13.61 10.52
N ASP A 147 -0.51 12.84 9.45
CA ASP A 147 -1.73 12.04 9.26
C ASP A 147 -1.68 10.70 10.00
N CYS A 148 -0.52 10.30 10.57
CA CYS A 148 -0.30 9.03 11.27
C CYS A 148 -0.91 7.82 10.54
N SER A 149 -0.93 7.86 9.20
CA SER A 149 -1.80 7.01 8.40
C SER A 149 -1.05 6.52 7.18
N SER A 150 -0.76 5.22 7.14
CA SER A 150 -0.32 4.59 5.90
C SER A 150 -1.50 4.39 4.95
N LYS A 151 -1.19 4.45 3.66
CA LYS A 151 -2.14 4.26 2.56
C LYS A 151 -1.49 3.41 1.48
N GLY A 152 -2.27 2.53 0.85
CA GLY A 152 -1.89 1.89 -0.39
C GLY A 152 -2.17 2.82 -1.56
N ILE A 153 -1.23 2.94 -2.50
CA ILE A 153 -1.42 3.66 -3.75
C ILE A 153 -1.47 2.62 -4.87
N MET A 154 -2.64 2.51 -5.51
CA MET A 154 -2.90 1.54 -6.58
C MET A 154 -2.87 2.16 -7.97
N GLY A 155 -2.58 3.46 -8.05
CA GLY A 155 -2.43 4.13 -9.32
C GLY A 155 -2.29 5.65 -9.21
N ILE A 156 -2.06 6.25 -10.36
CA ILE A 156 -1.93 7.69 -10.55
C ILE A 156 -2.66 8.13 -11.82
N TYR A 157 -3.42 9.22 -11.69
CA TYR A 157 -3.98 9.96 -12.80
C TYR A 157 -3.15 11.21 -13.01
N VAL A 158 -2.70 11.44 -14.25
CA VAL A 158 -1.79 12.54 -14.59
C VAL A 158 -2.50 13.57 -15.47
N ASN A 159 -2.68 14.77 -14.92
CA ASN A 159 -3.27 15.92 -15.62
C ASN A 159 -2.68 17.26 -15.12
N GLY A 160 -1.36 17.37 -15.13
CA GLY A 160 -0.66 18.54 -14.59
C GLY A 160 -1.01 18.77 -13.11
N ALA A 161 -1.48 19.98 -12.78
CA ALA A 161 -1.87 20.37 -11.42
C ALA A 161 -3.13 19.64 -10.88
N GLU A 162 -3.88 18.93 -11.74
CA GLU A 162 -5.06 18.15 -11.36
C GLU A 162 -4.76 16.65 -11.17
N SER A 163 -3.48 16.28 -11.08
CA SER A 163 -3.08 14.90 -10.86
C SER A 163 -3.63 14.36 -9.52
N SER A 164 -3.91 13.06 -9.49
CA SER A 164 -4.56 12.39 -8.35
C SER A 164 -3.95 11.01 -8.11
N LEU A 165 -3.96 10.55 -6.85
CA LEU A 165 -3.54 9.21 -6.46
C LEU A 165 -4.76 8.33 -6.17
N LEU A 166 -4.75 7.08 -6.61
CA LEU A 166 -5.77 6.10 -6.24
C LEU A 166 -5.41 5.46 -4.90
N ILE A 167 -6.10 5.89 -3.85
CA ILE A 167 -5.87 5.51 -2.47
C ILE A 167 -6.70 4.28 -2.12
N VAL A 168 -6.06 3.30 -1.48
CA VAL A 168 -6.69 2.21 -0.74
C VAL A 168 -6.34 2.38 0.73
N ASP A 169 -7.34 2.72 1.53
CA ASP A 169 -7.20 3.06 2.94
C ASP A 169 -7.33 1.80 3.82
N PRO A 170 -6.30 1.40 4.58
CA PRO A 170 -6.36 0.21 5.44
C PRO A 170 -7.16 0.40 6.75
N HIS A 171 -7.69 1.59 7.03
CA HIS A 171 -8.34 1.89 8.31
C HIS A 171 -9.78 1.37 8.41
N TYR A 172 -10.31 0.76 7.35
CA TYR A 172 -11.66 0.23 7.34
C TYR A 172 -11.87 -0.82 8.44
N VAL A 173 -12.98 -0.67 9.16
CA VAL A 173 -13.47 -1.65 10.14
C VAL A 173 -14.92 -1.97 9.79
N GLY A 174 -15.16 -3.14 9.25
CA GLY A 174 -16.51 -3.58 8.93
C GLY A 174 -16.54 -4.91 8.16
N LYS A 175 -17.76 -5.36 7.87
CA LYS A 175 -18.02 -6.65 7.21
C LYS A 175 -18.30 -6.51 5.71
N GLU A 176 -18.92 -5.41 5.30
CA GLU A 176 -19.23 -5.16 3.89
C GLU A 176 -17.98 -4.71 3.17
N GLN A 177 -17.55 -5.43 2.14
CA GLN A 177 -16.29 -5.17 1.44
C GLN A 177 -16.47 -5.10 -0.08
N THR A 178 -17.71 -4.94 -0.58
CA THR A 178 -17.93 -4.79 -2.02
C THR A 178 -17.21 -3.56 -2.55
N ASN A 179 -16.66 -3.63 -3.77
CA ASN A 179 -15.97 -2.50 -4.40
C ASN A 179 -16.84 -1.24 -4.38
N HIS A 180 -18.12 -1.37 -4.75
CA HIS A 180 -19.08 -0.28 -4.74
C HIS A 180 -19.23 0.38 -3.37
N PHE A 181 -19.35 -0.41 -2.28
CA PHE A 181 -19.44 0.13 -0.93
C PHE A 181 -18.16 0.85 -0.52
N LEU A 182 -17.00 0.22 -0.72
CA LEU A 182 -15.69 0.77 -0.32
C LEU A 182 -15.39 2.06 -1.07
N GLN A 183 -15.73 2.14 -2.35
CA GLN A 183 -15.58 3.33 -3.18
C GLN A 183 -16.53 4.45 -2.77
N ASN A 184 -17.82 4.16 -2.60
CA ASN A 184 -18.81 5.16 -2.17
C ASN A 184 -18.54 5.74 -0.78
N LYS A 185 -17.94 4.95 0.11
CA LYS A 185 -17.54 5.41 1.46
C LYS A 185 -16.18 6.09 1.49
N GLY A 186 -15.46 6.11 0.36
CA GLY A 186 -14.16 6.77 0.24
C GLY A 186 -12.99 5.99 0.87
N TRP A 187 -13.16 4.71 1.17
CA TRP A 187 -12.07 3.80 1.56
C TRP A 187 -11.16 3.47 0.39
N VAL A 188 -11.73 3.48 -0.82
CA VAL A 188 -11.00 3.41 -2.08
C VAL A 188 -11.39 4.60 -2.93
N LYS A 189 -10.46 5.51 -3.23
CA LYS A 189 -10.81 6.75 -3.93
C LYS A 189 -9.64 7.37 -4.67
N TRP A 190 -9.95 8.10 -5.73
CA TRP A 190 -9.04 9.08 -6.30
C TRP A 190 -8.95 10.29 -5.36
N GLN A 191 -7.75 10.60 -4.90
CA GLN A 191 -7.46 11.76 -4.08
C GLN A 191 -6.57 12.74 -4.86
N PRO A 192 -7.05 13.96 -5.14
CA PRO A 192 -6.24 15.02 -5.73
C PRO A 192 -4.99 15.31 -4.91
N LEU A 193 -3.85 15.55 -5.59
CA LEU A 193 -2.58 15.84 -4.90
C LEU A 193 -2.65 17.09 -4.00
N LYS A 194 -3.45 18.08 -4.39
CA LYS A 194 -3.69 19.30 -3.62
C LYS A 194 -4.43 19.08 -2.30
N ASP A 195 -5.11 17.94 -2.14
CA ASP A 195 -5.89 17.62 -0.94
C ASP A 195 -5.03 16.92 0.13
N PHE A 196 -3.77 16.61 -0.17
CA PHE A 196 -2.80 16.14 0.81
C PHE A 196 -2.27 17.30 1.66
N LEU A 197 -1.91 17.00 2.91
CA LEU A 197 -1.44 18.00 3.85
C LEU A 197 -0.06 18.50 3.46
N SER A 198 0.02 19.74 2.97
CA SER A 198 1.28 20.39 2.61
C SER A 198 2.25 20.56 3.79
N SER A 199 1.76 20.51 5.03
CA SER A 199 2.58 20.56 6.25
C SER A 199 3.17 19.22 6.67
N SER A 200 2.81 18.11 6.01
CA SER A 200 3.33 16.76 6.29
C SER A 200 4.52 16.44 5.39
N PHE A 201 5.39 15.52 5.83
CA PHE A 201 6.25 14.80 4.90
C PHE A 201 5.58 13.48 4.52
N TYR A 202 6.01 12.91 3.39
CA TYR A 202 5.55 11.61 2.92
C TYR A 202 6.73 10.74 2.53
N ASN A 203 6.71 9.49 2.98
CA ASN A 203 7.66 8.46 2.57
C ASN A 203 6.93 7.42 1.75
N LEU A 204 7.41 7.12 0.56
CA LEU A 204 6.84 6.09 -0.30
C LEU A 204 7.79 4.92 -0.43
N CYS A 205 7.27 3.69 -0.37
CA CYS A 205 7.99 2.46 -0.66
C CYS A 205 7.44 1.83 -1.94
N LEU A 206 8.28 1.75 -2.96
CA LEU A 206 7.93 1.31 -4.31
C LEU A 206 8.66 -0.01 -4.62
N PRO A 207 8.03 -1.19 -4.49
CA PRO A 207 8.66 -2.47 -4.84
C PRO A 207 9.07 -2.54 -6.31
N GLN A 208 10.30 -2.94 -6.63
CA GLN A 208 10.80 -2.88 -8.02
C GLN A 208 10.62 -4.23 -8.75
N THR A 209 9.39 -4.72 -8.82
CA THR A 209 9.05 -5.99 -9.49
C THR A 209 7.83 -5.85 -10.41
N ARG A 210 7.69 -6.76 -11.36
CA ARG A 210 6.54 -6.83 -12.27
C ARG A 210 5.68 -8.03 -11.92
N ALA A 211 4.38 -7.92 -12.18
CA ALA A 211 3.57 -9.11 -12.31
C ALA A 211 4.14 -9.97 -13.46
N GLU A 212 4.47 -11.22 -13.16
CA GLU A 212 4.72 -12.22 -14.17
C GLU A 212 3.40 -12.42 -14.93
N CYS A 213 3.42 -12.19 -16.24
CA CYS A 213 2.25 -12.53 -17.04
C CYS A 213 1.94 -14.00 -16.79
N ALA A 214 0.72 -14.33 -16.37
CA ALA A 214 0.20 -15.67 -16.59
C ALA A 214 0.40 -15.93 -18.08
N ASN A 215 1.30 -16.85 -18.43
CA ASN A 215 1.44 -17.30 -19.81
C ASN A 215 0.04 -17.76 -20.25
N VAL A 216 -0.65 -16.95 -21.04
CA VAL A 216 -1.86 -17.34 -21.75
C VAL A 216 -1.44 -18.27 -22.89
#